data_AF-A0A5J5UIT3-F1
#
_entry.id   AF-A0A5J5UIT3-F1
#
_cell.length_a   1.000
_cell.length_b   1.000
_cell.length_c   1.000
_cell.angle_alpha   90.00
_cell.angle_beta   90.00
_cell.angle_gamma   90.00
#
_symmetry.space_group_name_H-M   'P 1'
#
loop_
_entity.id
_entity.type
_entity.pdbx_description
1 polymer ?
#
loop_
_entity_poly.entity_id
_entity_poly.type
_entity_poly.pdbx_seq_one_letter_code
_entity_poly.pdbx_strand_id
1 'polypeptide(L)'
;MLDRFNSTVGVVDPSEAVPIIDTLSRKNWNLTYILNTHHHHDHTGGNAELKARYGAKVIGSGIDKDRIPGIDIVLKDGDKWMFAGHEVRVIETPGHTRGHISFYFPGSGAIFTGDTLFSLSCGKLFEGTPEQMHSSLQRIMSLPDGTNVYCGHEYTLSNSKFALSIEPKNEALRLYAAHVTQLRNKGLPTIPTTLKTEKACNPFLRTSSTEIRQALDIPATMNEAEALGVIRRAKDNF
;
A
#
# COMPACT_ATOMS: atom_id res chain seq x y z
N MET A 1 -2.16 -6.33 13.57
CA MET A 1 -3.61 -6.28 13.83
C MET A 1 -3.95 -7.23 14.97
N LEU A 2 -4.80 -6.82 15.92
CA LEU A 2 -5.30 -7.67 17.02
C LEU A 2 -6.83 -7.61 17.01
N ASP A 3 -7.49 -8.75 17.02
CA ASP A 3 -8.88 -8.87 17.45
C ASP A 3 -8.94 -9.09 18.96
N ARG A 4 -9.59 -8.17 19.69
CA ARG A 4 -9.62 -8.19 21.17
C ARG A 4 -10.55 -9.24 21.75
N PHE A 5 -11.52 -9.73 20.98
CA PHE A 5 -12.51 -10.70 21.45
C PHE A 5 -11.96 -12.13 21.39
N ASN A 6 -11.34 -12.50 20.28
CA ASN A 6 -10.80 -13.85 20.06
C ASN A 6 -9.29 -13.95 20.34
N SER A 7 -8.63 -12.83 20.68
CA SER A 7 -7.17 -12.74 20.83
C SER A 7 -6.39 -13.14 19.56
N THR A 8 -7.04 -13.09 18.40
CA THR A 8 -6.43 -13.40 17.11
C THR A 8 -5.49 -12.27 16.68
N VAL A 9 -4.25 -12.61 16.31
CA VAL A 9 -3.25 -11.63 15.87
C VAL A 9 -2.83 -11.92 14.45
N GLY A 10 -2.84 -10.87 13.63
CA GLY A 10 -2.35 -10.87 12.25
C GLY A 10 -1.23 -9.86 12.08
N VAL A 11 -0.21 -10.22 11.31
CA VAL A 11 0.81 -9.27 10.81
C VAL A 11 0.68 -9.16 9.29
N VAL A 12 0.81 -7.95 8.77
CA VAL A 12 0.87 -7.69 7.32
C VAL A 12 2.33 -7.41 6.98
N ASP A 13 2.82 -8.03 5.91
CA ASP A 13 4.14 -7.84 5.32
C ASP A 13 5.31 -7.82 6.33
N PRO A 14 5.56 -8.91 7.09
CA PRO A 14 6.69 -8.94 8.01
C PRO A 14 8.02 -8.98 7.23
N SER A 15 8.64 -7.82 7.04
CA SER A 15 9.96 -7.66 6.42
C SER A 15 11.02 -8.53 7.09
N GLU A 16 11.02 -8.54 8.42
CA GLU A 16 11.91 -9.30 9.27
C GLU A 16 11.14 -9.81 10.50
N ALA A 17 11.57 -10.95 11.05
CA ALA A 17 10.85 -11.60 12.14
C ALA A 17 11.07 -10.93 13.50
N VAL A 18 12.29 -10.46 13.78
CA VAL A 18 12.71 -9.99 15.12
C VAL A 18 11.83 -8.86 15.68
N PRO A 19 11.55 -7.75 14.95
CA PRO A 19 10.71 -6.68 15.48
C PRO A 19 9.27 -7.13 15.79
N ILE A 20 8.76 -8.10 15.02
CA ILE A 20 7.44 -8.69 15.22
C ILE A 20 7.47 -9.57 16.48
N ILE A 21 8.48 -10.42 16.64
CA ILE A 21 8.69 -11.26 17.82
C ILE A 21 8.79 -10.42 19.09
N ASP A 22 9.58 -9.35 19.08
CA ASP A 22 9.74 -8.45 20.23
C ASP A 22 8.42 -7.77 20.61
N THR A 23 7.63 -7.38 19.61
CA THR A 23 6.33 -6.76 19.84
C THR A 23 5.32 -7.76 20.41
N LEU A 24 5.24 -8.97 19.85
CA LEU A 24 4.37 -10.04 20.33
C LEU A 24 4.74 -10.45 21.76
N SER A 25 6.02 -10.60 22.06
CA SER A 25 6.53 -10.97 23.38
C SER A 25 6.20 -9.90 24.43
N ARG A 26 6.47 -8.62 24.14
CA ARG A 26 6.14 -7.50 25.05
C ARG A 26 4.64 -7.37 25.33
N LYS A 27 3.79 -7.79 24.39
CA LYS A 27 2.33 -7.73 24.52
C LYS A 27 1.71 -9.04 25.02
N ASN A 28 2.51 -10.08 25.23
CA ASN A 28 2.07 -11.44 25.54
C ASN A 28 1.02 -11.95 24.54
N TRP A 29 1.30 -11.77 23.26
CA TRP A 29 0.45 -12.18 22.15
C TRP A 29 1.04 -13.36 21.38
N ASN A 30 0.18 -14.21 20.82
CA ASN A 30 0.58 -15.28 19.91
C ASN A 30 0.12 -14.95 18.48
N LEU A 31 1.00 -15.15 17.49
CA LEU A 31 0.68 -14.85 16.09
C LEU A 31 -0.20 -15.94 15.48
N THR A 32 -1.30 -15.54 14.85
CA THR A 32 -2.22 -16.47 14.15
C THR A 32 -2.02 -16.43 12.64
N TYR A 33 -1.91 -15.23 12.06
CA TYR A 33 -1.87 -15.04 10.62
C TYR A 33 -0.74 -14.11 10.17
N ILE A 34 -0.15 -14.44 9.03
CA ILE A 34 0.77 -13.59 8.26
C ILE A 34 0.09 -13.30 6.93
N LEU A 35 -0.08 -12.03 6.57
CA LEU A 35 -0.69 -11.61 5.32
C LEU A 35 0.39 -10.93 4.47
N ASN A 36 0.66 -11.42 3.26
CA ASN A 36 1.60 -10.78 2.34
C ASN A 36 0.87 -10.15 1.16
N THR A 37 1.15 -8.88 0.90
CA THR A 37 0.60 -8.13 -0.24
C THR A 37 1.24 -8.57 -1.55
N HIS A 38 2.55 -8.85 -1.54
CA HIS A 38 3.32 -9.35 -2.66
C HIS A 38 4.58 -10.09 -2.22
N HIS A 39 5.33 -10.63 -3.18
CA HIS A 39 6.44 -11.56 -2.94
C HIS A 39 7.81 -10.92 -2.65
N HIS A 40 7.97 -9.58 -2.68
CA HIS A 40 9.30 -9.00 -2.43
C HIS A 40 9.80 -9.34 -1.03
N HIS A 41 11.13 -9.43 -0.91
CA HIS A 41 11.77 -9.94 0.29
C HIS A 41 11.54 -9.03 1.50
N ASP A 42 11.55 -7.72 1.31
CA ASP A 42 11.24 -6.72 2.33
C ASP A 42 9.78 -6.73 2.79
N HIS A 43 8.92 -7.60 2.22
CA HIS A 43 7.55 -7.84 2.69
C HIS A 43 7.34 -9.28 3.19
N THR A 44 8.30 -10.18 2.94
CA THR A 44 8.14 -11.63 3.17
C THR A 44 9.29 -12.25 3.97
N GLY A 45 10.36 -11.51 4.25
CA GLY A 45 11.60 -12.02 4.84
C GLY A 45 11.41 -12.64 6.23
N GLY A 46 10.44 -12.15 7.00
CA GLY A 46 10.08 -12.70 8.30
C GLY A 46 9.18 -13.95 8.25
N ASN A 47 8.62 -14.33 7.09
CA ASN A 47 7.57 -15.34 7.00
C ASN A 47 7.98 -16.69 7.60
N ALA A 48 9.12 -17.24 7.15
CA ALA A 48 9.53 -18.60 7.50
C ALA A 48 9.78 -18.75 9.01
N GLU A 49 10.48 -17.79 9.61
CA GLU A 49 10.77 -17.80 11.05
C GLU A 49 9.51 -17.60 11.89
N LEU A 50 8.67 -16.62 11.53
CA LEU A 50 7.42 -16.37 12.26
C LEU A 50 6.46 -17.56 12.18
N LYS A 51 6.36 -18.20 11.01
CA LYS A 51 5.58 -19.44 10.82
C LYS A 51 6.13 -20.57 11.69
N ALA A 52 7.44 -20.82 11.65
CA ALA A 52 8.06 -21.88 12.46
C ALA A 52 7.90 -21.64 13.97
N ARG A 53 8.02 -20.39 14.41
CA ARG A 53 7.96 -20.03 15.84
C ARG A 53 6.55 -20.09 16.42
N TYR A 54 5.55 -19.61 15.69
CA TYR A 54 4.20 -19.43 16.22
C TYR A 54 3.16 -20.40 15.65
N GLY A 55 3.52 -21.21 14.65
CA GLY A 55 2.56 -22.03 13.90
C GLY A 55 1.56 -21.20 13.09
N ALA A 56 1.90 -19.94 12.80
CA ALA A 56 1.04 -19.01 12.08
C ALA A 56 0.75 -19.48 10.66
N LYS A 57 -0.42 -19.15 10.12
CA LYS A 57 -0.77 -19.42 8.72
C LYS A 57 -0.42 -18.24 7.84
N VAL A 58 0.32 -18.50 6.76
CA VAL A 58 0.71 -17.48 5.77
C VAL A 58 -0.36 -17.40 4.68
N ILE A 59 -0.77 -16.18 4.38
CA ILE A 59 -1.86 -15.83 3.48
C ILE A 59 -1.30 -14.91 2.40
N GLY A 60 -1.62 -15.18 1.14
CA GLY A 60 -1.15 -14.36 0.03
C GLY A 60 -1.89 -14.63 -1.26
N SER A 61 -1.42 -13.98 -2.33
CA SER A 61 -1.99 -14.10 -3.66
C SER A 61 -1.81 -15.50 -4.24
N GLY A 62 -2.85 -16.03 -4.87
CA GLY A 62 -2.78 -17.27 -5.64
C GLY A 62 -1.85 -17.18 -6.85
N ILE A 63 -1.68 -15.98 -7.43
CA ILE A 63 -0.72 -15.73 -8.53
C ILE A 63 0.72 -15.88 -8.04
N ASP A 64 0.99 -15.50 -6.79
CA ASP A 64 2.31 -15.55 -6.16
C ASP A 64 2.49 -16.76 -5.24
N LYS A 65 1.67 -17.81 -5.39
CA LYS A 65 1.72 -19.01 -4.52
C LYS A 65 3.13 -19.60 -4.42
N ASP A 66 3.85 -19.70 -5.53
CA ASP A 66 5.20 -20.28 -5.56
C ASP A 66 6.30 -19.25 -5.23
N ARG A 67 5.92 -17.98 -4.99
CA ARG A 67 6.83 -16.86 -4.70
C ARG A 67 6.72 -16.36 -3.27
N ILE A 68 5.62 -16.61 -2.56
CA ILE A 68 5.43 -16.23 -1.16
C ILE A 68 5.92 -17.37 -0.24
N PRO A 69 7.00 -17.16 0.53
CA PRO A 69 7.58 -18.20 1.37
C PRO A 69 6.58 -18.71 2.42
N GLY A 70 6.33 -20.02 2.38
CA GLY A 70 5.53 -20.71 3.38
C GLY A 70 4.03 -20.47 3.29
N ILE A 71 3.49 -19.98 2.15
CA ILE A 71 2.05 -19.76 1.97
C ILE A 71 1.21 -21.01 2.30
N ASP A 72 0.15 -20.83 3.09
CA ASP A 72 -0.82 -21.87 3.46
C ASP A 72 -2.18 -21.62 2.80
N ILE A 73 -2.58 -20.34 2.72
CA ILE A 73 -3.89 -19.91 2.22
C ILE A 73 -3.66 -18.99 1.03
N VAL A 74 -4.18 -19.40 -0.12
CA VAL A 74 -4.15 -18.62 -1.35
C VAL A 74 -5.47 -17.91 -1.55
N LEU A 75 -5.42 -16.64 -1.92
CA LEU A 75 -6.58 -15.81 -2.19
C LEU A 75 -6.51 -15.25 -3.61
N LYS A 76 -7.68 -14.98 -4.19
CA LYS A 76 -7.86 -14.43 -5.54
C LYS A 76 -8.61 -13.10 -5.48
N ASP A 77 -8.64 -12.39 -6.59
CA ASP A 77 -9.46 -11.19 -6.72
C ASP A 77 -10.91 -11.40 -6.29
N GLY A 78 -11.44 -10.49 -5.48
CA GLY A 78 -12.83 -10.50 -5.04
C GLY A 78 -13.13 -11.50 -3.91
N ASP A 79 -12.17 -12.32 -3.50
CA ASP A 79 -12.36 -13.22 -2.36
C ASP A 79 -12.68 -12.46 -1.08
N LYS A 80 -13.52 -13.08 -0.27
CA LYS A 80 -13.83 -12.66 1.09
C LYS A 80 -13.21 -13.65 2.06
N TRP A 81 -12.26 -13.18 2.84
CA TRP A 81 -11.62 -13.95 3.90
C TRP A 81 -12.04 -13.42 5.28
N MET A 82 -12.04 -14.26 6.31
CA MET A 82 -12.47 -13.88 7.65
C MET A 82 -11.28 -13.83 8.60
N PHE A 83 -10.95 -12.65 9.10
CA PHE A 83 -10.00 -12.46 10.20
C PHE A 83 -10.79 -12.40 11.50
N ALA A 84 -10.90 -13.52 12.23
CA ALA A 84 -11.62 -13.57 13.52
C ALA A 84 -13.05 -13.00 13.47
N GLY A 85 -13.79 -13.29 12.39
CA GLY A 85 -15.15 -12.77 12.16
C GLY A 85 -15.22 -11.41 11.46
N HIS A 86 -14.09 -10.74 11.23
CA HIS A 86 -14.01 -9.52 10.43
C HIS A 86 -13.80 -9.85 8.95
N GLU A 87 -14.70 -9.38 8.08
CA GLU A 87 -14.57 -9.55 6.62
C GLU A 87 -13.32 -8.81 6.12
N VAL A 88 -12.52 -9.50 5.32
CA VAL A 88 -11.38 -8.98 4.56
C VAL A 88 -11.68 -9.22 3.08
N ARG A 89 -11.73 -8.15 2.29
CA ARG A 89 -11.90 -8.21 0.85
C ARG A 89 -10.54 -8.14 0.17
N VAL A 90 -10.29 -9.08 -0.72
CA VAL A 90 -9.06 -9.16 -1.50
C VAL A 90 -9.25 -8.41 -2.80
N ILE A 91 -8.31 -7.51 -3.12
CA ILE A 91 -8.32 -6.71 -4.34
C ILE A 91 -6.99 -6.96 -5.05
N GLU A 92 -7.01 -7.65 -6.19
CA GLU A 92 -5.83 -7.74 -7.05
C GLU A 92 -5.46 -6.34 -7.55
N THR A 93 -4.18 -6.01 -7.38
CA THR A 93 -3.65 -4.67 -7.60
C THR A 93 -2.34 -4.72 -8.41
N PRO A 94 -2.33 -5.38 -9.58
CA PRO A 94 -1.12 -5.52 -10.39
C PRO A 94 -0.57 -4.15 -10.81
N GLY A 95 0.75 -4.08 -10.91
CA GLY A 95 1.47 -2.87 -11.32
C GLY A 95 2.89 -2.91 -10.79
N HIS A 96 3.04 -2.88 -9.47
CA HIS A 96 4.34 -3.06 -8.84
C HIS A 96 4.90 -4.45 -9.12
N THR A 97 4.14 -5.47 -8.72
CA THR A 97 4.32 -6.85 -9.16
C THR A 97 3.04 -7.34 -9.83
N ARG A 98 3.11 -8.43 -10.60
CA ARG A 98 1.95 -8.99 -11.31
C ARG A 98 0.96 -9.69 -10.39
N GLY A 99 1.43 -10.18 -9.24
CA GLY A 99 0.63 -10.94 -8.26
C GLY A 99 0.18 -10.12 -7.05
N HIS A 100 0.46 -8.81 -7.03
CA HIS A 100 0.16 -7.94 -5.89
C HIS A 100 -1.33 -7.94 -5.54
N ILE A 101 -1.65 -8.09 -4.25
CA ILE A 101 -3.00 -7.95 -3.69
C ILE A 101 -3.02 -6.91 -2.56
N SER A 102 -4.14 -6.21 -2.43
CA SER A 102 -4.44 -5.33 -1.31
C SER A 102 -5.54 -5.94 -0.44
N PHE A 103 -5.44 -5.76 0.88
CA PHE A 103 -6.41 -6.29 1.84
C PHE A 103 -7.27 -5.16 2.40
N TYR A 104 -8.55 -5.13 2.03
CA TYR A 104 -9.50 -4.15 2.53
C TYR A 104 -10.36 -4.72 3.67
N PHE A 105 -10.34 -4.06 4.82
CA PHE A 105 -11.13 -4.37 6.01
C PHE A 105 -12.28 -3.36 6.12
N PRO A 106 -13.45 -3.60 5.49
CA PRO A 106 -14.56 -2.65 5.46
C PRO A 106 -15.06 -2.26 6.85
N GLY A 107 -15.14 -3.21 7.79
CA GLY A 107 -15.58 -2.93 9.17
C GLY A 107 -14.63 -2.01 9.95
N SER A 108 -13.36 -1.91 9.53
CA SER A 108 -12.37 -1.01 10.12
C SER A 108 -12.14 0.26 9.29
N GLY A 109 -12.75 0.37 8.11
CA GLY A 109 -12.44 1.43 7.14
C GLY A 109 -10.94 1.51 6.84
N ALA A 110 -10.27 0.38 6.64
CA ALA A 110 -8.81 0.31 6.46
C ALA A 110 -8.43 -0.57 5.27
N ILE A 111 -7.44 -0.15 4.49
CA ILE A 111 -6.83 -0.95 3.42
C ILE A 111 -5.32 -1.04 3.60
N PHE A 112 -4.78 -2.25 3.44
CA PHE A 112 -3.34 -2.50 3.33
C PHE A 112 -2.97 -2.60 1.86
N THR A 113 -2.20 -1.64 1.37
CA THR A 113 -1.94 -1.46 -0.08
C THR A 113 -0.58 -1.93 -0.53
N GLY A 114 0.24 -2.45 0.38
CA GLY A 114 1.63 -2.83 0.09
C GLY A 114 2.33 -1.72 -0.67
N ASP A 115 2.80 -2.07 -1.87
CA ASP A 115 3.58 -1.20 -2.74
C ASP A 115 2.78 -0.71 -3.96
N THR A 116 1.46 -0.94 -4.00
CA THR A 116 0.61 -0.38 -5.06
C THR A 116 0.40 1.12 -4.84
N LEU A 117 -0.15 1.51 -3.68
CA LEU A 117 -0.43 2.91 -3.32
C LEU A 117 0.37 3.28 -2.07
N PHE A 118 1.14 4.36 -2.17
CA PHE A 118 1.77 5.03 -1.03
C PHE A 118 1.10 6.39 -0.80
N SER A 119 1.39 7.01 0.34
CA SER A 119 1.06 8.42 0.46
C SER A 119 1.90 9.26 -0.52
N LEU A 120 1.21 10.00 -1.38
CA LEU A 120 1.76 10.87 -2.44
C LEU A 120 2.54 10.16 -3.57
N SER A 121 2.46 8.82 -3.67
CA SER A 121 2.95 8.11 -4.86
C SER A 121 2.25 6.78 -5.11
N CYS A 122 2.66 6.08 -6.17
CA CYS A 122 2.44 4.64 -6.34
C CYS A 122 3.79 3.89 -6.36
N GLY A 123 3.75 2.57 -6.41
CA GLY A 123 4.93 1.72 -6.63
C GLY A 123 5.66 1.99 -7.94
N LYS A 124 6.94 1.62 -7.99
CA LYS A 124 7.64 1.43 -9.28
C LYS A 124 7.03 0.25 -10.02
N LEU A 125 7.00 0.31 -11.35
CA LEU A 125 6.42 -0.73 -12.18
C LEU A 125 7.48 -1.78 -12.53
N PHE A 126 7.76 -2.72 -11.62
CA PHE A 126 8.79 -3.74 -11.86
C PHE A 126 8.29 -4.86 -12.77
N GLU A 127 7.04 -5.30 -12.59
CA GLU A 127 6.47 -6.40 -13.39
C GLU A 127 5.22 -6.00 -14.18
N GLY A 128 4.59 -4.87 -13.85
CA GLY A 128 3.35 -4.44 -14.47
C GLY A 128 3.48 -3.24 -15.40
N THR A 129 2.35 -2.81 -15.96
CA THR A 129 2.26 -1.68 -16.89
C THR A 129 1.58 -0.45 -16.25
N PRO A 130 1.71 0.75 -16.86
CA PRO A 130 0.96 1.92 -16.41
C PRO A 130 -0.56 1.70 -16.40
N GLU A 131 -1.10 0.94 -17.36
CA GLU A 131 -2.53 0.59 -17.43
C GLU A 131 -2.95 -0.29 -16.25
N GLN A 132 -2.13 -1.28 -15.89
CA GLN A 132 -2.40 -2.13 -14.73
C GLN A 132 -2.36 -1.32 -13.43
N MET A 133 -1.32 -0.50 -13.23
CA MET A 133 -1.23 0.35 -12.05
C MET A 133 -2.37 1.36 -11.99
N HIS A 134 -2.72 2.02 -13.10
CA HIS A 134 -3.85 2.94 -13.15
C HIS A 134 -5.14 2.24 -12.75
N SER A 135 -5.46 1.08 -13.35
CA SER A 135 -6.63 0.28 -13.00
C SER A 135 -6.63 -0.10 -11.51
N SER A 136 -5.51 -0.57 -10.97
CA SER A 136 -5.35 -0.91 -9.55
C SER A 136 -5.63 0.27 -8.63
N LEU A 137 -5.11 1.46 -8.96
CA LEU A 137 -5.37 2.68 -8.20
C LEU A 137 -6.84 3.12 -8.31
N GLN A 138 -7.48 2.99 -9.47
CA GLN A 138 -8.93 3.27 -9.62
C GLN A 138 -9.78 2.35 -8.74
N ARG A 139 -9.43 1.06 -8.65
CA ARG A 139 -10.12 0.11 -7.77
C ARG A 139 -10.00 0.54 -6.30
N ILE A 140 -8.80 0.92 -5.85
CA ILE A 140 -8.58 1.43 -4.50
C ILE A 140 -9.35 2.74 -4.27
N MET A 141 -9.34 3.67 -5.24
CA MET A 141 -10.04 4.95 -5.13
C MET A 141 -11.57 4.84 -5.10
N SER A 142 -12.14 3.73 -5.57
CA SER A 142 -13.58 3.49 -5.51
C SER A 142 -14.09 3.18 -4.10
N LEU A 143 -13.18 2.92 -3.15
CA LEU A 143 -13.51 2.75 -1.74
C LEU A 143 -13.90 4.11 -1.08
N PRO A 144 -14.57 4.09 0.10
CA PRO A 144 -14.98 5.31 0.79
C PRO A 144 -13.82 6.25 1.09
N ASP A 145 -14.04 7.56 0.95
CA ASP A 145 -13.02 8.60 1.19
C ASP A 145 -12.37 8.54 2.58
N GLY A 146 -13.13 8.13 3.60
CA GLY A 146 -12.64 7.96 4.97
C GLY A 146 -11.78 6.71 5.20
N THR A 147 -11.51 5.91 4.16
CA THR A 147 -10.68 4.71 4.28
C THR A 147 -9.24 5.09 4.60
N ASN A 148 -8.73 4.56 5.70
CA ASN A 148 -7.32 4.65 6.09
C ASN A 148 -6.46 3.74 5.20
N VAL A 149 -5.36 4.28 4.68
CA VAL A 149 -4.42 3.56 3.80
C VAL A 149 -3.14 3.27 4.59
N TYR A 150 -2.83 1.98 4.72
CA TYR A 150 -1.61 1.46 5.32
C TYR A 150 -0.73 0.87 4.22
N CYS A 151 0.27 1.63 3.78
CA CYS A 151 1.20 1.24 2.71
C CYS A 151 2.51 0.67 3.26
N GLY A 152 3.30 0.03 2.39
CA GLY A 152 4.51 -0.72 2.76
C GLY A 152 5.66 0.12 3.30
N HIS A 153 5.76 1.39 2.91
CA HIS A 153 6.98 2.18 3.11
C HIS A 153 6.71 3.62 3.57
N GLU A 154 7.63 4.17 4.36
CA GLU A 154 7.64 5.57 4.82
C GLU A 154 8.33 6.49 3.79
N TYR A 155 7.74 6.58 2.59
CA TYR A 155 8.24 7.40 1.48
C TYR A 155 7.60 8.79 1.39
N THR A 156 6.67 9.12 2.27
CA THR A 156 5.79 10.29 2.11
C THR A 156 6.54 11.61 1.98
N LEU A 157 7.66 11.78 2.71
CA LEU A 157 8.46 13.00 2.64
C LEU A 157 9.23 13.15 1.33
N SER A 158 9.77 12.07 0.75
CA SER A 158 10.40 12.15 -0.57
C SER A 158 9.34 12.30 -1.66
N ASN A 159 8.22 11.60 -1.53
CA ASN A 159 7.07 11.72 -2.42
C ASN A 159 6.50 13.14 -2.44
N SER A 160 6.40 13.81 -1.30
CA SER A 160 5.89 15.18 -1.22
C SER A 160 6.76 16.18 -1.97
N LYS A 161 8.08 15.98 -1.99
CA LYS A 161 9.01 16.83 -2.76
C LYS A 161 8.76 16.70 -4.25
N PHE A 162 8.62 15.48 -4.76
CA PHE A 162 8.26 15.26 -6.16
C PHE A 162 6.88 15.85 -6.48
N ALA A 163 5.87 15.55 -5.68
CA ALA A 163 4.52 16.06 -5.90
C ALA A 163 4.48 17.60 -5.96
N LEU A 164 5.18 18.29 -5.05
CA LEU A 164 5.28 19.75 -5.04
C LEU A 164 6.05 20.31 -6.24
N SER A 165 6.96 19.54 -6.84
CA SER A 165 7.68 19.98 -8.04
C SER A 165 6.80 20.05 -9.29
N ILE A 166 5.73 19.25 -9.33
CA ILE A 166 4.82 19.14 -10.49
C ILE A 166 3.42 19.70 -10.25
N GLU A 167 3.04 19.97 -9.00
CA GLU A 167 1.76 20.60 -8.65
C GLU A 167 1.91 21.64 -7.51
N PRO A 168 2.81 22.65 -7.64
CA PRO A 168 3.16 23.58 -6.56
C PRO A 168 2.01 24.48 -6.09
N LYS A 169 0.96 24.69 -6.90
CA LYS A 169 -0.17 25.56 -6.52
C LYS A 169 -1.27 24.81 -5.77
N ASN A 170 -1.20 23.49 -5.66
CA ASN A 170 -2.17 22.70 -4.90
C ASN A 170 -2.04 22.96 -3.38
N GLU A 171 -2.97 23.75 -2.83
CA GLU A 171 -2.97 24.14 -1.42
C GLU A 171 -3.10 22.94 -0.47
N ALA A 172 -3.94 21.95 -0.83
CA ALA A 172 -4.09 20.73 -0.02
C ALA A 172 -2.77 19.95 0.06
N LEU A 173 -2.07 19.81 -1.07
CA LEU A 173 -0.75 19.18 -1.12
C LEU A 173 0.28 19.98 -0.31
N ARG A 174 0.30 21.30 -0.40
CA ARG A 174 1.23 22.15 0.39
C ARG A 174 1.03 21.99 1.89
N LEU A 175 -0.22 22.05 2.36
CA LEU A 175 -0.56 21.87 3.77
C LEU A 175 -0.18 20.46 4.24
N TYR A 176 -0.49 19.44 3.45
CA TYR A 176 -0.17 18.07 3.79
C TYR A 176 1.35 17.81 3.80
N ALA A 177 2.10 18.32 2.83
CA ALA A 177 3.57 18.22 2.79
C ALA A 177 4.24 18.92 3.99
N ALA A 178 3.71 20.06 4.44
CA ALA A 178 4.17 20.72 5.65
C ALA A 178 3.91 19.87 6.89
N HIS A 179 2.73 19.25 7.00
CA HIS A 179 2.39 18.34 8.10
C HIS A 179 3.30 17.09 8.10
N VAL A 180 3.54 16.49 6.93
CA VAL A 180 4.48 15.37 6.74
C VAL A 180 5.87 15.76 7.24
N THR A 181 6.37 16.94 6.88
CA THR A 181 7.66 17.43 7.35
C THR A 181 7.71 17.56 8.88
N GLN A 182 6.66 18.09 9.50
CA GLN A 182 6.56 18.18 10.97
C GLN A 182 6.59 16.81 11.66
N LEU A 183 5.90 15.81 11.11
CA LEU A 183 5.90 14.44 11.65
C LEU A 183 7.29 13.81 11.54
N ARG A 184 7.92 13.89 10.36
CA ARG A 184 9.24 13.29 10.12
C ARG A 184 10.35 13.95 10.92
N ASN A 185 10.29 15.28 11.14
CA ASN A 185 11.22 15.98 12.03
C ASN A 185 11.13 15.51 13.49
N LYS A 186 10.01 14.89 13.89
CA LYS A 186 9.81 14.28 15.21
C LYS A 186 10.05 12.77 15.22
N GLY A 187 10.49 12.18 14.11
CA GLY A 187 10.65 10.73 13.97
C GLY A 187 9.33 9.95 13.96
N LEU A 188 8.18 10.62 13.75
CA LEU A 188 6.87 9.99 13.76
C LEU A 188 6.49 9.47 12.36
N PRO A 189 5.75 8.35 12.26
CA PRO A 189 5.21 7.87 10.98
C PRO A 189 4.20 8.86 10.37
N THR A 190 4.06 8.83 9.05
CA THR A 190 3.02 9.58 8.33
C THR A 190 1.86 8.68 7.89
N ILE A 191 1.91 7.40 8.26
CA ILE A 191 0.92 6.38 7.93
C ILE A 191 0.11 6.05 9.19
N PRO A 192 -1.22 5.88 9.09
CA PRO A 192 -2.02 5.89 7.86
C PRO A 192 -2.25 7.29 7.27
N THR A 193 -2.41 7.34 5.95
CA THR A 193 -3.10 8.44 5.24
C THR A 193 -4.57 8.06 5.02
N THR A 194 -5.37 8.90 4.35
CA THR A 194 -6.75 8.57 3.94
C THR A 194 -6.92 8.69 2.44
N LEU A 195 -7.86 7.94 1.86
CA LEU A 195 -8.17 8.08 0.43
C LEU A 195 -8.61 9.50 0.05
N LYS A 196 -9.30 10.21 0.96
CA LYS A 196 -9.62 11.63 0.76
C LYS A 196 -8.36 12.48 0.55
N THR A 197 -7.37 12.32 1.43
CA THR A 197 -6.09 13.03 1.33
C THR A 197 -5.37 12.67 0.03
N GLU A 198 -5.30 11.37 -0.30
CA GLU A 198 -4.59 10.91 -1.49
C GLU A 198 -5.24 11.39 -2.78
N LYS A 199 -6.58 11.36 -2.91
CA LYS A 199 -7.28 11.93 -4.08
C LYS A 199 -7.00 13.43 -4.26
N ALA A 200 -6.84 14.16 -3.15
CA ALA A 200 -6.56 15.59 -3.17
C ALA A 200 -5.10 15.93 -3.50
N CYS A 201 -4.14 15.05 -3.17
CA CYS A 201 -2.71 15.42 -3.14
C CYS A 201 -1.80 14.52 -3.99
N ASN A 202 -2.17 13.27 -4.24
CA ASN A 202 -1.28 12.29 -4.86
C ASN A 202 -1.27 12.45 -6.38
N PRO A 203 -0.12 12.76 -7.02
CA PRO A 203 -0.07 13.03 -8.45
C PRO A 203 -0.48 11.82 -9.31
N PHE A 204 -0.35 10.60 -8.80
CA PHE A 204 -0.75 9.38 -9.50
C PHE A 204 -2.26 9.11 -9.45
N LEU A 205 -2.99 9.81 -8.58
CA LEU A 205 -4.45 9.81 -8.52
C LEU A 205 -5.06 11.06 -9.18
N ARG A 206 -4.20 11.94 -9.71
CA ARG A 206 -4.54 13.25 -10.27
C ARG A 206 -3.98 13.40 -11.68
N THR A 207 -3.92 12.31 -12.43
CA THR A 207 -3.32 12.25 -13.79
C THR A 207 -4.04 13.13 -14.82
N SER A 208 -5.25 13.59 -14.51
CA SER A 208 -6.03 14.56 -15.30
C SER A 208 -5.81 16.03 -14.89
N SER A 209 -5.04 16.30 -13.83
CA SER A 209 -4.72 17.66 -13.39
C SER A 209 -3.98 18.43 -14.49
N THR A 210 -4.53 19.59 -14.87
CA THR A 210 -3.91 20.46 -15.88
C THR A 210 -2.52 20.93 -15.46
N GLU A 211 -2.32 21.23 -14.17
CA GLU A 211 -1.02 21.70 -13.66
C GLU A 211 0.04 20.59 -13.76
N ILE A 212 -0.28 19.36 -13.32
CA ILE A 212 0.62 18.21 -13.45
C ILE A 212 0.96 17.94 -14.91
N ARG A 213 -0.05 17.97 -15.79
CA ARG A 213 0.16 17.72 -17.22
C ARG A 213 1.04 18.78 -17.86
N GLN A 214 0.84 20.05 -17.53
CA GLN A 214 1.69 21.14 -18.01
C GLN A 214 3.12 21.04 -17.48
N ALA A 215 3.31 20.70 -16.20
CA ALA A 215 4.63 20.58 -15.58
C ALA A 215 5.50 19.47 -16.18
N LEU A 216 4.88 18.46 -16.82
CA LEU A 216 5.54 17.29 -17.39
C LEU A 216 5.35 17.17 -18.91
N ASP A 217 4.89 18.23 -19.58
CA ASP A 217 4.62 18.27 -21.02
C ASP A 217 3.71 17.11 -21.52
N ILE A 218 2.75 16.69 -20.68
CA ILE A 218 1.79 15.62 -21.01
C ILE A 218 0.66 16.23 -21.85
N PRO A 219 0.42 15.76 -23.09
CA PRO A 219 -0.67 16.26 -23.92
C PRO A 219 -2.04 16.10 -23.26
N ALA A 220 -2.94 17.07 -23.44
CA ALA A 220 -4.31 16.97 -22.95
C ALA A 220 -5.10 15.78 -23.55
N THR A 221 -4.71 15.34 -24.75
CA THR A 221 -5.30 14.19 -25.46
C THR A 221 -4.78 12.84 -24.99
N MET A 222 -3.67 12.80 -24.24
CA MET A 222 -3.09 11.56 -23.72
C MET A 222 -4.02 10.95 -22.66
N ASN A 223 -4.24 9.64 -22.70
CA ASN A 223 -5.13 9.00 -21.73
C ASN A 223 -4.48 8.95 -20.33
N GLU A 224 -5.28 8.69 -19.30
CA GLU A 224 -4.79 8.76 -17.91
C GLU A 224 -3.76 7.68 -17.55
N ALA A 225 -3.81 6.50 -18.16
CA ALA A 225 -2.82 5.44 -17.92
C ALA A 225 -1.47 5.80 -18.55
N GLU A 226 -1.47 6.33 -19.76
CA GLU A 226 -0.26 6.86 -20.42
C GLU A 226 0.33 8.02 -19.62
N ALA A 227 -0.51 8.95 -19.16
CA ALA A 227 -0.11 10.06 -18.29
C ALA A 227 0.51 9.55 -16.98
N LEU A 228 -0.08 8.52 -16.35
CA LEU A 228 0.51 7.85 -15.18
C LEU A 228 1.92 7.34 -15.50
N GLY A 229 2.12 6.73 -16.67
CA GLY A 229 3.43 6.27 -17.13
C GLY A 229 4.46 7.39 -17.25
N VAL A 230 4.07 8.56 -17.75
CA VAL A 230 4.95 9.74 -17.81
C VAL A 230 5.29 10.24 -16.40
N ILE A 231 4.30 10.41 -15.52
CA ILE A 231 4.51 10.84 -14.13
C ILE A 231 5.42 9.86 -13.39
N ARG A 232 5.23 8.55 -13.61
CA ARG A 232 6.05 7.48 -13.02
C ARG A 232 7.51 7.60 -13.43
N ARG A 233 7.78 7.74 -14.74
CA ARG A 233 9.14 7.94 -15.27
C ARG A 233 9.77 9.23 -14.76
N ALA A 234 9.01 10.32 -14.68
CA ALA A 234 9.50 11.57 -14.12
C ALA A 234 9.95 11.39 -12.66
N LYS A 235 9.12 10.73 -11.84
CA LYS A 235 9.47 10.45 -10.43
C LYS A 235 10.64 9.48 -10.27
N ASP A 236 10.82 8.55 -11.19
CA ASP A 236 11.95 7.60 -11.13
C ASP A 236 13.30 8.27 -11.42
N ASN A 237 13.29 9.45 -12.07
CA ASN A 237 14.47 10.24 -12.42
C ASN A 237 14.59 11.56 -11.63
N PHE A 238 13.80 11.73 -10.56
CA PHE A 238 13.81 12.91 -9.67
C PHE A 238 14.64 12.66 -8.42
#